data_AF-A0A1A2CQ24-F1
#
_entry.id   AF-A0A1A2CQ24-F1
#
_cell.length_a   1.000
_cell.length_b   1.000
_cell.length_c   1.000
_cell.angle_alpha   90.00
_cell.angle_beta   90.00
_cell.angle_gamma   90.00
#
_symmetry.space_group_name_H-M   'P 1'
#
loop_
_entity.id
_entity.type
_entity.pdbx_description
1 polymer ?
#
loop_
_entity_poly.entity_id
_entity_poly.type
_entity_poly.pdbx_seq_one_letter_code
_entity_poly.pdbx_strand_id
1 'polypeptide(L)'
;SITRLRHAGTDDQGPDSYTTLLDATRRVRPFPGLSFKESLFLAEAIQEHGAGKRIRRLTLFQKLNRSPTSGTSRTLITSSSQYGLTTGAYNAEFLDLTPEGRTASDKSISTATRLQAQINLAILNLDTFKQVFEKYAGNRLPPIEVLRDAFKDAGIEDDLVQEAAEIFLANTRELGLVRQIAGSEHLVSVDTVLDEAHGQAGGAAEDDDESESESEDTPSAEAETAEKRSKPTKTRSSGSGSDLDDVCFIVSPIGDANSLFRKHANLVLTSLIEPALADLGLRAVRADKISKPGLITGQVIEHIAKARLVIADLSFANPNVYYELALRHAARKPVVQIIRSEDALPFDVGQYRTVTLDMTDIYTLVPQLELHRQEITRQCRAALNEGVPSLTQLSLFYPEFWDHVGK
;
A
#
# COMPACT_ATOMS: atom_id res chain seq x y z
N SER A 1 41.51 -45.28 -44.20
CA SER A 1 41.90 -45.10 -42.80
C SER A 1 43.21 -44.32 -42.71
N ILE A 2 43.17 -43.10 -42.15
CA ILE A 2 44.03 -42.56 -41.07
C ILE A 2 45.53 -42.94 -41.13
N THR A 3 46.56 -42.09 -41.06
CA THR A 3 46.76 -40.66 -40.74
C THR A 3 48.26 -40.33 -40.87
N ARG A 4 48.60 -39.06 -41.17
CA ARG A 4 49.65 -38.22 -40.54
C ARG A 4 50.29 -37.27 -41.55
N LEU A 5 50.10 -35.97 -41.33
CA LEU A 5 51.12 -34.93 -41.59
C LEU A 5 50.89 -33.76 -40.63
N ARG A 6 52.01 -33.27 -40.10
CA ARG A 6 52.15 -32.25 -39.05
C ARG A 6 51.93 -30.84 -39.62
N HIS A 7 51.47 -29.90 -38.79
CA HIS A 7 52.11 -28.57 -38.72
C HIS A 7 51.88 -27.90 -37.36
N ALA A 8 52.91 -27.17 -36.94
CA ALA A 8 53.00 -26.43 -35.70
C ALA A 8 52.42 -25.01 -35.87
N GLY A 9 51.88 -24.47 -34.78
CA GLY A 9 51.50 -23.08 -34.63
C GLY A 9 51.24 -22.83 -33.14
N THR A 10 52.12 -22.06 -32.52
CA THR A 10 52.00 -21.51 -31.16
C THR A 10 50.84 -20.52 -31.11
N ASP A 11 49.96 -20.64 -30.13
CA ASP A 11 49.35 -19.48 -29.48
C ASP A 11 48.92 -19.85 -28.05
N ASP A 12 49.39 -19.02 -27.14
CA ASP A 12 49.09 -18.95 -25.73
C ASP A 12 47.65 -18.43 -25.54
N GLN A 13 46.76 -19.27 -25.01
CA GLN A 13 45.44 -18.88 -24.51
C GLN A 13 45.17 -19.70 -23.24
N GLY A 14 45.07 -18.98 -22.11
CA GLY A 14 44.72 -19.53 -20.80
C GLY A 14 43.33 -20.18 -20.79
N PRO A 15 42.99 -20.94 -19.72
CA PRO A 15 41.74 -21.68 -19.67
C PRO A 15 40.54 -20.72 -19.68
N ASP A 16 39.67 -20.94 -20.68
CA ASP A 16 38.40 -20.26 -20.92
C ASP A 16 37.60 -20.03 -19.63
N SER A 17 37.48 -18.75 -19.27
CA SER A 17 36.74 -18.22 -18.13
C SER A 17 35.22 -18.18 -18.37
N TYR A 18 34.64 -19.24 -18.96
CA TYR A 18 33.19 -19.31 -19.24
C TYR A 18 32.49 -20.53 -18.62
N THR A 19 33.22 -21.39 -17.91
CA THR A 19 32.65 -22.60 -17.27
C THR A 19 32.55 -22.46 -15.74
N THR A 20 32.32 -21.25 -15.23
CA THR A 20 32.16 -20.97 -13.79
C THR A 20 31.01 -20.00 -13.50
N LEU A 21 29.95 -20.04 -14.31
CA LEU A 21 28.71 -19.27 -14.09
C LEU A 21 27.46 -20.16 -14.04
N LEU A 22 27.61 -21.40 -13.56
CA LEU A 22 26.50 -22.32 -13.33
C LEU A 22 26.62 -22.99 -11.95
N ASP A 23 26.79 -22.17 -10.91
CA ASP A 23 26.43 -22.59 -9.55
C ASP A 23 26.14 -21.37 -8.66
N ALA A 24 25.22 -20.51 -9.11
CA ALA A 24 24.55 -19.60 -8.18
C ALA A 24 23.61 -20.45 -7.32
N THR A 25 24.15 -21.08 -6.27
CA THR A 25 23.37 -21.70 -5.20
C THR A 25 22.27 -20.72 -4.80
N ARG A 26 21.00 -21.07 -5.06
CA ARG A 26 19.84 -20.25 -4.74
C ARG A 26 19.89 -19.89 -3.26
N ARG A 27 20.34 -18.67 -2.94
CA ARG A 27 20.49 -18.20 -1.56
C ARG A 27 19.11 -18.23 -0.90
N VAL A 28 19.00 -18.90 0.24
CA VAL A 28 17.74 -19.07 0.95
C VAL A 28 17.44 -17.77 1.70
N ARG A 29 16.38 -17.08 1.30
CA ARG A 29 15.90 -15.91 2.03
C ARG A 29 15.37 -16.35 3.40
N PRO A 30 15.83 -15.76 4.52
CA PRO A 30 15.44 -16.18 5.86
C PRO A 30 14.08 -15.65 6.32
N PHE A 31 13.41 -14.82 5.52
CA PHE A 31 12.07 -14.28 5.77
C PHE A 31 11.21 -14.31 4.48
N PRO A 32 9.89 -14.15 4.58
CA PRO A 32 8.98 -14.12 3.43
C PRO A 32 9.18 -12.91 2.51
N GLY A 33 8.79 -12.99 1.24
CA GLY A 33 8.95 -11.88 0.28
C GLY A 33 7.74 -10.98 0.07
N LEU A 34 6.68 -11.21 0.84
CA LEU A 34 5.48 -10.37 0.89
C LEU A 34 5.15 -10.11 2.36
N SER A 35 4.31 -9.11 2.62
CA SER A 35 3.74 -8.91 3.95
C SER A 35 2.90 -10.11 4.39
N PHE A 36 2.66 -10.22 5.69
CA PHE A 36 1.84 -11.27 6.26
C PHE A 36 0.40 -11.19 5.73
N LYS A 37 -0.19 -9.99 5.65
CA LYS A 37 -1.56 -9.82 5.12
C LYS A 37 -1.69 -10.22 3.65
N GLU A 38 -0.73 -9.86 2.81
CA GLU A 38 -0.70 -10.31 1.41
C GLU A 38 -0.58 -11.83 1.30
N SER A 39 0.17 -12.45 2.21
CA SER A 39 0.33 -13.91 2.25
C SER A 39 -0.89 -14.63 2.84
N LEU A 40 -1.54 -14.03 3.85
CA LEU A 40 -2.76 -14.52 4.50
C LEU A 40 -3.91 -14.68 3.51
N PHE A 41 -3.97 -13.83 2.48
CA PHE A 41 -4.92 -13.94 1.37
C PHE A 41 -5.00 -15.36 0.78
N LEU A 42 -3.87 -16.06 0.64
CA LEU A 42 -3.89 -17.43 0.11
C LEU A 42 -4.55 -18.41 1.07
N ALA A 43 -4.31 -18.26 2.37
CA ALA A 43 -4.94 -19.08 3.40
C ALA A 43 -6.46 -18.83 3.47
N GLU A 44 -6.89 -17.56 3.39
CA GLU A 44 -8.30 -17.19 3.29
C GLU A 44 -8.96 -17.76 2.03
N ALA A 45 -8.28 -17.76 0.90
CA ALA A 45 -8.78 -18.36 -0.33
C ALA A 45 -8.96 -19.89 -0.21
N ILE A 46 -8.09 -20.58 0.54
CA ILE A 46 -8.25 -22.01 0.83
C ILE A 46 -9.42 -22.25 1.79
N GLN A 47 -9.64 -21.36 2.78
CA GLN A 47 -10.84 -21.40 3.61
C GLN A 47 -12.11 -21.25 2.77
N GLU A 48 -12.16 -20.24 1.90
CA GLU A 48 -13.34 -19.91 1.11
C GLU A 48 -13.64 -20.96 0.03
N HIS A 49 -12.65 -21.37 -0.76
CA HIS A 49 -12.86 -22.25 -1.92
C HIS A 49 -12.58 -23.73 -1.63
N GLY A 50 -11.81 -24.02 -0.59
CA GLY A 50 -11.47 -25.37 -0.15
C GLY A 50 -12.21 -25.82 1.11
N ALA A 51 -13.08 -24.98 1.69
CA ALA A 51 -13.69 -25.20 3.01
C ALA A 51 -12.64 -25.54 4.09
N GLY A 52 -11.47 -24.90 3.98
CA GLY A 52 -10.32 -25.15 4.85
C GLY A 52 -9.68 -26.51 4.69
N LYS A 53 -10.00 -27.28 3.63
CA LYS A 53 -9.35 -28.56 3.34
C LYS A 53 -8.34 -28.39 2.21
N ARG A 54 -7.44 -29.38 2.07
CA ARG A 54 -6.53 -29.48 0.93
C ARG A 54 -7.25 -29.25 -0.40
N ILE A 55 -6.69 -28.40 -1.25
CA ILE A 55 -7.26 -28.04 -2.55
C ILE A 55 -6.20 -28.18 -3.65
N ARG A 56 -6.63 -28.58 -4.85
CA ARG A 56 -5.75 -28.61 -6.03
C ARG A 56 -5.31 -27.18 -6.35
N ARG A 57 -4.00 -26.96 -6.50
CA ARG A 57 -3.43 -25.64 -6.80
C ARG A 57 -4.06 -25.01 -8.04
N LEU A 58 -4.19 -25.78 -9.14
CA LEU A 58 -4.79 -25.28 -10.37
C LEU A 58 -6.25 -24.83 -10.17
N THR A 59 -7.03 -25.59 -9.41
CA THR A 59 -8.42 -25.27 -9.09
C THR A 59 -8.52 -23.99 -8.26
N LEU A 60 -7.68 -23.84 -7.24
CA LEU A 60 -7.65 -22.62 -6.42
C LEU A 60 -7.32 -21.38 -7.26
N PHE A 61 -6.27 -21.45 -8.09
CA PHE A 61 -5.86 -20.31 -8.92
C PHE A 61 -6.86 -19.98 -10.04
N GLN A 62 -7.56 -20.99 -10.56
CA GLN A 62 -8.69 -20.77 -11.46
C GLN A 62 -9.81 -19.97 -10.76
N LYS A 63 -10.16 -20.30 -9.52
CA LYS A 63 -11.15 -19.55 -8.73
C LYS A 63 -10.70 -18.12 -8.41
N LEU A 64 -9.40 -17.94 -8.19
CA LEU A 64 -8.80 -16.63 -7.95
C LEU A 64 -8.64 -15.78 -9.22
N ASN A 65 -9.00 -16.28 -10.40
CA ASN A 65 -8.76 -15.63 -11.70
C ASN A 65 -7.29 -15.21 -11.89
N ARG A 66 -6.35 -16.04 -11.41
CA ARG A 66 -4.91 -15.78 -11.47
C ARG A 66 -4.19 -16.94 -12.17
N SER A 67 -3.14 -16.63 -12.92
CA SER A 67 -2.31 -17.68 -13.50
C SER A 67 -1.50 -18.39 -12.40
N PRO A 68 -1.59 -19.72 -12.25
CA PRO A 68 -0.82 -20.48 -11.26
C PRO A 68 0.68 -20.54 -11.56
N THR A 69 1.10 -20.09 -12.76
CA THR A 69 2.50 -20.09 -13.20
C THR A 69 3.13 -18.70 -13.20
N SER A 70 2.37 -17.62 -12.92
CA SER A 70 2.93 -16.27 -12.87
C SER A 70 3.92 -16.11 -11.70
N GLY A 71 4.87 -15.18 -11.85
CA GLY A 71 5.82 -14.84 -10.79
C GLY A 71 5.13 -14.39 -9.50
N THR A 72 4.07 -13.60 -9.62
CA THR A 72 3.24 -13.13 -8.50
C THR A 72 2.58 -14.29 -7.74
N SER A 73 2.00 -15.26 -8.45
CA SER A 73 1.39 -16.45 -7.85
C SER A 73 2.41 -17.36 -7.17
N ARG A 74 3.59 -17.54 -7.78
CA ARG A 74 4.68 -18.32 -7.17
C ARG A 74 5.20 -17.65 -5.90
N THR A 75 5.34 -16.33 -5.91
CA THR A 75 5.79 -15.53 -4.76
C THR A 75 4.77 -15.58 -3.62
N LEU A 76 3.47 -15.52 -3.94
CA LEU A 76 2.38 -15.67 -2.98
C LEU A 76 2.43 -17.05 -2.29
N ILE A 77 2.52 -18.14 -3.04
CA ILE A 77 2.60 -19.50 -2.45
C ILE A 77 3.86 -19.64 -1.60
N THR A 78 4.99 -19.15 -2.10
CA THR A 78 6.28 -19.26 -1.38
C THR A 78 6.24 -18.48 -0.07
N SER A 79 5.77 -17.23 -0.09
CA SER A 79 5.69 -16.38 1.10
C SER A 79 4.69 -16.94 2.12
N SER A 80 3.53 -17.41 1.66
CA SER A 80 2.54 -18.08 2.51
C SER A 80 3.11 -19.35 3.18
N SER A 81 3.90 -20.13 2.46
CA SER A 81 4.60 -21.28 3.05
C SER A 81 5.72 -20.88 4.01
N GLN A 82 6.44 -19.78 3.75
CA GLN A 82 7.51 -19.30 4.64
C GLN A 82 6.96 -18.72 5.95
N TYR A 83 5.80 -18.05 5.93
CA TYR A 83 5.10 -17.67 7.16
C TYR A 83 4.51 -18.86 7.92
N GLY A 84 4.46 -20.05 7.32
CA GLY A 84 3.80 -21.21 7.90
C GLY A 84 2.27 -21.18 7.82
N LEU A 85 1.67 -20.36 6.94
CA LEU A 85 0.22 -20.32 6.72
C LEU A 85 -0.28 -21.55 5.95
N THR A 86 0.49 -21.96 4.94
CA THR A 86 0.15 -23.06 4.03
C THR A 86 1.27 -24.07 3.92
N THR A 87 0.92 -25.29 3.51
CA THR A 87 1.87 -26.31 3.08
C THR A 87 1.87 -26.45 1.55
N GLY A 88 3.01 -26.89 1.01
CA GLY A 88 3.22 -27.08 -0.42
C GLY A 88 4.00 -25.94 -1.08
N ALA A 89 4.96 -26.30 -1.92
CA ALA A 89 5.71 -25.35 -2.73
C ALA A 89 4.90 -24.85 -3.94
N TYR A 90 5.39 -23.84 -4.66
CA TYR A 90 4.69 -23.27 -5.83
C TYR A 90 4.40 -24.27 -6.96
N ASN A 91 5.13 -25.38 -7.02
CA ASN A 91 4.96 -26.47 -7.98
C ASN A 91 4.17 -27.66 -7.41
N ALA A 92 3.72 -27.60 -6.15
CA ALA A 92 2.91 -28.67 -5.56
C ALA A 92 1.58 -28.85 -6.30
N GLU A 93 1.11 -30.09 -6.34
CA GLU A 93 -0.20 -30.41 -6.92
C GLU A 93 -1.35 -29.89 -6.05
N PHE A 94 -1.15 -29.95 -4.73
CA PHE A 94 -2.12 -29.53 -3.72
C PHE A 94 -1.49 -28.48 -2.79
N LEU A 95 -2.35 -27.59 -2.29
CA LEU A 95 -2.06 -26.68 -1.20
C LEU A 95 -3.01 -26.98 -0.04
N ASP A 96 -2.51 -26.86 1.18
CA ASP A 96 -3.29 -27.08 2.40
C ASP A 96 -2.91 -26.05 3.46
N LEU A 97 -3.78 -25.86 4.46
CA LEU A 97 -3.52 -24.99 5.60
C LEU A 97 -2.71 -25.75 6.65
N THR A 98 -1.75 -25.09 7.29
CA THR A 98 -1.20 -25.59 8.56
C THR A 98 -2.25 -25.44 9.67
N PRO A 99 -2.09 -26.10 10.84
CA PRO A 99 -3.00 -25.91 11.97
C PRO A 99 -3.10 -24.43 12.41
N GLU A 100 -1.96 -23.74 12.48
CA GLU A 100 -1.89 -22.32 12.83
C GLU A 100 -2.44 -21.44 11.71
N GLY A 101 -2.15 -21.75 10.44
CA GLY A 101 -2.67 -21.02 9.29
C GLY A 101 -4.19 -21.14 9.15
N ARG A 102 -4.78 -22.29 9.50
CA ARG A 102 -6.22 -22.45 9.65
C ARG A 102 -6.76 -21.51 10.72
N THR A 103 -6.13 -21.52 11.90
CA THR A 103 -6.54 -20.64 13.01
C THR A 103 -6.46 -19.16 12.65
N ALA A 104 -5.38 -18.75 11.98
CA ALA A 104 -5.11 -17.38 11.57
C ALA A 104 -6.05 -16.85 10.48
N SER A 105 -6.64 -17.73 9.65
CA SER A 105 -7.51 -17.36 8.53
C SER A 105 -9.00 -17.63 8.75
N ASP A 106 -9.36 -18.40 9.78
CA ASP A 106 -10.76 -18.72 10.08
C ASP A 106 -11.49 -17.55 10.75
N LYS A 107 -12.49 -17.01 10.06
CA LYS A 107 -13.31 -15.90 10.56
C LYS A 107 -14.30 -16.33 11.65
N SER A 108 -14.56 -17.64 11.81
CA SER A 108 -15.42 -18.18 12.87
C SER A 108 -14.72 -18.28 14.23
N ILE A 109 -13.39 -18.26 14.26
CA ILE A 109 -12.60 -18.27 15.49
C ILE A 109 -12.62 -16.87 16.13
N SER A 110 -12.53 -16.83 17.46
CA SER A 110 -12.48 -15.59 18.23
C SER A 110 -11.37 -14.66 17.71
N THR A 111 -11.65 -13.34 17.72
CA THR A 111 -10.69 -12.35 17.21
C THR A 111 -9.34 -12.43 17.92
N ALA A 112 -9.33 -12.60 19.24
CA ALA A 112 -8.10 -12.73 20.02
C ALA A 112 -7.31 -13.99 19.68
N THR A 113 -7.96 -15.16 19.58
CA THR A 113 -7.28 -16.42 19.20
C THR A 113 -6.74 -16.35 17.78
N ARG A 114 -7.49 -15.76 16.84
CA ARG A 114 -7.03 -15.53 15.47
C ARG A 114 -5.83 -14.58 15.43
N LEU A 115 -5.90 -13.46 16.16
CA LEU A 115 -4.83 -12.46 16.22
C LEU A 115 -3.55 -13.03 16.83
N GLN A 116 -3.66 -13.82 17.90
CA GLN A 116 -2.52 -14.54 18.47
C GLN A 116 -1.84 -15.44 17.43
N ALA A 117 -2.61 -16.24 16.68
CA ALA A 117 -2.06 -17.10 15.63
C ALA A 117 -1.39 -16.27 14.52
N GLN A 118 -1.98 -15.14 14.15
CA GLN A 118 -1.39 -14.23 13.16
C GLN A 118 -0.07 -13.61 13.65
N ILE A 119 -0.01 -13.14 14.89
CA ILE A 119 1.22 -12.61 15.51
C ILE A 119 2.31 -13.67 15.57
N ASN A 120 1.95 -14.91 15.95
CA ASN A 120 2.89 -16.03 15.97
C ASN A 120 3.51 -16.25 14.59
N LEU A 121 2.67 -16.42 13.56
CA LEU A 121 3.15 -16.70 12.21
C LEU A 121 3.92 -15.52 11.58
N ALA A 122 3.48 -14.29 11.82
CA ALA A 122 4.03 -13.10 11.16
C ALA A 122 5.32 -12.57 11.79
N ILE A 123 5.51 -12.80 13.10
CA ILE A 123 6.59 -12.20 13.89
C ILE A 123 7.33 -13.27 14.72
N LEU A 124 6.63 -14.00 15.60
CA LEU A 124 7.30 -14.79 16.64
C LEU A 124 7.88 -16.12 16.14
N ASN A 125 7.35 -16.70 15.06
CA ASN A 125 7.84 -17.93 14.45
C ASN A 125 8.99 -17.68 13.46
N LEU A 126 9.31 -16.40 13.20
CA LEU A 126 10.43 -15.99 12.36
C LEU A 126 11.56 -15.49 13.27
N ASP A 127 12.62 -16.29 13.42
CA ASP A 127 13.67 -16.05 14.41
C ASP A 127 14.25 -14.63 14.38
N THR A 128 14.48 -14.08 13.20
CA THR A 128 15.05 -12.73 13.02
C THR A 128 14.04 -11.63 13.37
N PHE A 129 12.76 -11.82 13.05
CA PHE A 129 11.70 -10.86 13.35
C PHE A 129 11.36 -10.90 14.85
N LYS A 130 11.32 -12.10 15.44
CA LYS A 130 11.16 -12.31 16.88
C LYS A 130 12.23 -11.56 17.67
N GLN A 131 13.51 -11.73 17.31
CA GLN A 131 14.63 -11.06 17.99
C GLN A 131 14.50 -9.53 17.96
N VAL A 132 14.18 -8.97 16.78
CA VAL A 132 13.99 -7.52 16.63
C VAL A 132 12.75 -7.04 17.40
N PHE A 133 11.65 -7.79 17.38
CA PHE A 133 10.44 -7.47 18.12
C PHE A 133 10.70 -7.45 19.63
N GLU A 134 11.28 -8.51 20.18
CA GLU A 134 11.59 -8.64 21.61
C GLU A 134 12.56 -7.54 22.09
N LYS A 135 13.49 -7.10 21.24
CA LYS A 135 14.43 -6.01 21.54
C LYS A 135 13.74 -4.66 21.76
N TYR A 136 12.63 -4.40 21.05
CA TYR A 136 11.98 -3.08 21.03
C TYR A 136 10.55 -3.05 21.57
N ALA A 137 9.94 -4.19 21.86
CA ALA A 137 8.61 -4.26 22.45
C ALA A 137 8.54 -3.47 23.76
N GLY A 138 7.46 -2.71 23.94
CA GLY A 138 7.25 -1.79 25.07
C GLY A 138 7.94 -0.43 24.93
N ASN A 139 8.72 -0.19 23.88
CA ASN A 139 9.46 1.05 23.66
C ASN A 139 8.92 1.84 22.47
N ARG A 140 9.42 3.07 22.32
CA ARG A 140 9.21 3.88 21.11
C ARG A 140 9.72 3.11 19.89
N LEU A 141 8.94 3.11 18.81
CA LEU A 141 9.31 2.46 17.56
C LEU A 141 10.62 3.08 17.05
N PRO A 142 11.69 2.29 16.86
CA PRO A 142 12.94 2.81 16.34
C PRO A 142 12.76 3.31 14.89
N PRO A 143 13.53 4.32 14.47
CA PRO A 143 13.56 4.71 13.08
C PRO A 143 14.13 3.58 12.21
N ILE A 144 13.81 3.58 10.92
CA ILE A 144 14.12 2.46 10.02
C ILE A 144 15.62 2.14 9.96
N GLU A 145 16.49 3.14 10.08
CA GLU A 145 17.94 2.95 10.11
C GLU A 145 18.37 2.07 11.30
N VAL A 146 17.77 2.28 12.47
CA VAL A 146 18.06 1.49 13.68
C VAL A 146 17.47 0.08 13.59
N LEU A 147 16.32 -0.07 12.93
CA LEU A 147 15.76 -1.40 12.64
C LEU A 147 16.64 -2.19 11.68
N ARG A 148 17.20 -1.52 10.66
CA ARG A 148 18.14 -2.15 9.73
C ARG A 148 19.38 -2.68 10.45
N ASP A 149 19.97 -1.88 11.34
CA ASP A 149 21.11 -2.33 12.15
C ASP A 149 20.72 -3.51 13.05
N ALA A 150 19.52 -3.49 13.64
CA ALA A 150 19.03 -4.62 14.42
C ALA A 150 18.82 -5.91 13.59
N PHE A 151 18.39 -5.79 12.33
CA PHE A 151 18.28 -6.94 11.43
C PHE A 151 19.65 -7.46 10.97
N LYS A 152 20.63 -6.59 10.78
CA LYS A 152 22.03 -6.99 10.58
C LYS A 152 22.56 -7.77 11.77
N ASP A 153 22.36 -7.26 12.97
CA ASP A 153 22.75 -7.92 14.23
C ASP A 153 22.07 -9.28 14.38
N ALA A 154 20.81 -9.42 13.90
CA ALA A 154 20.05 -10.67 13.88
C ALA A 154 20.48 -11.64 12.76
N GLY A 155 21.49 -11.29 11.95
CA GLY A 155 22.07 -12.17 10.92
C GLY A 155 21.46 -12.04 9.53
N ILE A 156 20.73 -10.96 9.22
CA ILE A 156 20.27 -10.67 7.85
C ILE A 156 21.40 -10.01 7.05
N GLU A 157 21.64 -10.52 5.84
CA GLU A 157 22.62 -9.97 4.90
C GLU A 157 22.27 -8.54 4.45
N ASP A 158 23.31 -7.72 4.22
CA ASP A 158 23.19 -6.28 3.95
C ASP A 158 22.24 -5.91 2.80
N ASP A 159 22.15 -6.77 1.77
CA ASP A 159 21.28 -6.57 0.61
C ASP A 159 19.80 -6.85 0.90
N LEU A 160 19.50 -7.60 1.97
CA LEU A 160 18.15 -7.99 2.38
C LEU A 160 17.62 -7.22 3.61
N VAL A 161 18.50 -6.55 4.34
CA VAL A 161 18.16 -5.83 5.59
C VAL A 161 17.07 -4.76 5.40
N GLN A 162 17.12 -4.01 4.30
CA GLN A 162 16.11 -2.99 4.01
C GLN A 162 14.72 -3.62 3.88
N GLU A 163 14.63 -4.67 3.08
CA GLU A 163 13.37 -5.39 2.82
C GLU A 163 12.85 -6.09 4.08
N ALA A 164 13.74 -6.66 4.90
CA ALA A 164 13.37 -7.25 6.19
C ALA A 164 12.72 -6.22 7.13
N ALA A 165 13.31 -5.03 7.23
CA ALA A 165 12.77 -3.95 8.06
C ALA A 165 11.41 -3.44 7.56
N GLU A 166 11.23 -3.32 6.24
CA GLU A 166 9.96 -2.90 5.64
C GLU A 166 8.84 -3.93 5.87
N ILE A 167 9.11 -5.22 5.64
CA ILE A 167 8.13 -6.29 5.86
C ILE A 167 7.79 -6.40 7.35
N PHE A 168 8.79 -6.28 8.24
CA PHE A 168 8.57 -6.25 9.69
C PHE A 168 7.64 -5.09 10.10
N LEU A 169 7.89 -3.89 9.58
CA LEU A 169 7.05 -2.72 9.84
C LEU A 169 5.64 -2.86 9.26
N ALA A 170 5.49 -3.45 8.07
CA ALA A 170 4.19 -3.75 7.49
C ALA A 170 3.42 -4.72 8.40
N ASN A 171 4.03 -5.84 8.79
CA ASN A 171 3.41 -6.85 9.64
C ASN A 171 3.01 -6.30 11.00
N THR A 172 3.92 -5.57 11.68
CA THR A 172 3.64 -5.01 13.02
C THR A 172 2.53 -3.96 12.98
N ARG A 173 2.46 -3.11 11.94
CA ARG A 173 1.36 -2.16 11.79
C ARG A 173 0.03 -2.85 11.49
N GLU A 174 0.01 -3.83 10.59
CA GLU A 174 -1.20 -4.56 10.21
C GLU A 174 -1.81 -5.36 11.37
N LEU A 175 -0.96 -5.87 12.27
CA LEU A 175 -1.37 -6.61 13.46
C LEU A 175 -1.69 -5.71 14.66
N GLY A 176 -1.60 -4.39 14.51
CA GLY A 176 -1.87 -3.44 15.59
C GLY A 176 -0.80 -3.41 16.68
N LEU A 177 0.41 -3.90 16.40
CA LEU A 177 1.56 -3.86 17.32
C LEU A 177 2.24 -2.48 17.34
N VAL A 178 1.95 -1.59 16.38
CA VAL A 178 2.42 -0.20 16.37
C VAL A 178 1.28 0.75 16.72
N ARG A 179 1.47 1.59 17.75
CA ARG A 179 0.46 2.54 18.26
C ARG A 179 1.00 3.95 18.39
N GLN A 180 0.13 4.96 18.24
CA GLN A 180 0.48 6.33 18.59
C GLN A 180 0.20 6.57 20.08
N ILE A 181 1.26 6.86 20.84
CA ILE A 181 1.19 7.23 22.25
C ILE A 181 1.87 8.60 22.40
N ALA A 182 1.11 9.58 22.88
CA ALA A 182 1.59 10.97 23.04
C ALA A 182 2.27 11.57 21.80
N GLY A 183 1.71 11.31 20.61
CA GLY A 183 2.23 11.84 19.34
C GLY A 183 3.47 11.12 18.77
N SER A 184 3.85 9.96 19.34
CA SER A 184 4.96 9.14 18.82
C SER A 184 4.58 7.66 18.69
N GLU A 185 5.10 7.01 17.65
CA GLU A 185 4.86 5.59 17.41
C GLU A 185 5.61 4.73 18.44
N HIS A 186 4.93 3.75 19.02
CA HIS A 186 5.47 2.77 19.97
C HIS A 186 5.16 1.36 19.48
N LEU A 187 6.10 0.44 19.71
CA LEU A 187 5.89 -0.98 19.49
C LEU A 187 5.37 -1.59 20.79
N VAL A 188 4.09 -1.94 20.85
CA VAL A 188 3.44 -2.47 22.05
C VAL A 188 3.66 -3.99 22.18
N SER A 189 3.50 -4.53 23.39
CA SER A 189 3.62 -5.97 23.62
C SER A 189 2.42 -6.73 23.04
N VAL A 190 2.61 -8.03 22.83
CA VAL A 190 1.56 -8.94 22.35
C VAL A 190 0.37 -8.97 23.32
N ASP A 191 0.65 -9.05 24.62
CA ASP A 191 -0.39 -9.11 25.67
C ASP A 191 -1.32 -7.89 25.61
N THR A 192 -0.76 -6.67 25.44
CA THR A 192 -1.57 -5.45 25.31
C THR A 192 -2.55 -5.54 24.14
N VAL A 193 -2.11 -6.06 22.99
CA VAL A 193 -2.95 -6.18 21.80
C VAL A 193 -4.02 -7.26 21.97
N LEU A 194 -3.72 -8.35 22.68
CA LEU A 194 -4.67 -9.43 22.92
C LEU A 194 -5.72 -9.05 23.96
N ASP A 195 -5.33 -8.35 25.02
CA ASP A 195 -6.27 -7.85 26.04
C ASP A 195 -7.32 -6.93 25.41
N GLU A 196 -6.90 -6.03 24.51
CA GLU A 196 -7.81 -5.19 23.73
C GLU A 196 -8.75 -6.02 22.83
N ALA A 197 -8.22 -7.05 22.16
CA ALA A 197 -9.01 -7.93 21.30
C ALA A 197 -10.03 -8.76 22.09
N HIS A 198 -9.73 -9.10 23.34
CA HIS A 198 -10.68 -9.71 24.27
C HIS A 198 -11.75 -8.72 24.73
N GLY A 199 -11.37 -7.48 25.04
CA GLY A 199 -12.31 -6.42 25.46
C GLY A 199 -13.33 -6.03 24.38
N GLN A 200 -12.95 -6.07 23.10
CA GLN A 200 -13.85 -5.80 21.97
C GLN A 200 -14.91 -6.88 21.71
N ALA A 201 -14.75 -8.08 22.29
CA ALA A 201 -15.73 -9.18 22.15
C ALA A 201 -16.82 -9.18 23.25
N GLY A 202 -16.69 -8.34 24.28
CA GLY A 202 -17.64 -8.24 25.40
C GLY A 202 -18.67 -7.11 25.31
N GLY A 203 -18.59 -6.26 24.28
CA GLY A 203 -19.43 -5.05 24.15
C GLY A 203 -20.70 -5.25 23.32
N ALA A 204 -21.58 -6.17 23.71
CA ALA A 204 -22.94 -6.26 23.17
C ALA A 204 -23.88 -7.03 24.14
N ALA A 205 -24.15 -6.46 25.32
CA ALA A 205 -25.32 -6.75 26.13
C ALA A 205 -25.53 -5.65 27.19
N GLU A 206 -26.66 -4.95 27.07
CA GLU A 206 -27.56 -4.33 28.08
C GLU A 206 -27.02 -3.53 29.28
N ASP A 207 -27.48 -2.28 29.32
CA ASP A 207 -28.17 -1.55 30.41
C ASP A 207 -27.89 -1.84 31.90
N ASP A 208 -27.82 -0.72 32.63
CA ASP A 208 -28.15 -0.47 34.04
C ASP A 208 -27.48 -1.34 35.12
N ASP A 209 -26.57 -0.74 35.91
CA ASP A 209 -26.87 -0.54 37.33
C ASP A 209 -25.95 0.51 37.97
N GLU A 210 -26.55 1.26 38.89
CA GLU A 210 -25.98 2.31 39.70
C GLU A 210 -24.91 1.79 40.68
N SER A 211 -23.89 2.59 40.96
CA SER A 211 -23.41 2.70 42.35
C SER A 211 -22.73 4.04 42.57
N GLU A 212 -23.39 4.83 43.41
CA GLU A 212 -22.92 6.02 44.07
C GLU A 212 -21.62 5.74 44.85
N SER A 213 -20.72 6.72 44.86
CA SER A 213 -20.02 7.10 46.08
C SER A 213 -19.73 8.60 46.05
N GLU A 214 -20.54 9.34 46.79
CA GLU A 214 -20.29 10.73 47.18
C GLU A 214 -19.17 10.81 48.24
N SER A 215 -18.39 11.89 48.18
CA SER A 215 -17.96 12.77 49.30
C SER A 215 -16.65 13.45 48.92
N GLU A 216 -16.35 14.72 49.19
CA GLU A 216 -17.04 15.91 49.72
C GLU A 216 -16.11 17.07 49.28
N ASP A 217 -16.63 18.07 48.57
CA ASP A 217 -16.94 19.41 49.08
C ASP A 217 -15.74 20.28 49.51
N THR A 218 -15.43 21.33 48.75
CA THR A 218 -15.72 22.74 49.14
C THR A 218 -15.18 23.78 48.12
N PRO A 219 -15.77 25.00 48.09
CA PRO A 219 -15.79 25.88 46.92
C PRO A 219 -14.92 27.15 47.08
N SER A 220 -14.65 27.86 45.96
CA SER A 220 -14.59 29.33 45.97
C SER A 220 -14.72 29.90 44.55
N ALA A 221 -15.42 31.02 44.47
CA ALA A 221 -15.88 31.68 43.26
C ALA A 221 -15.06 32.95 42.94
N GLU A 222 -15.36 33.49 41.75
CA GLU A 222 -15.20 34.89 41.31
C GLU A 222 -13.91 35.30 40.54
N ALA A 223 -14.12 35.38 39.21
CA ALA A 223 -13.92 36.55 38.33
C ALA A 223 -12.62 37.38 38.42
N GLU A 224 -11.92 37.51 37.28
CA GLU A 224 -11.88 38.80 36.59
C GLU A 224 -11.39 38.70 35.13
N THR A 225 -11.98 39.57 34.33
CA THR A 225 -11.83 39.87 32.89
C THR A 225 -10.45 40.39 32.47
N ALA A 226 -10.02 40.10 31.23
CA ALA A 226 -9.60 41.12 30.24
C ALA A 226 -9.32 40.54 28.84
N GLU A 227 -10.18 40.95 27.89
CA GLU A 227 -10.01 41.03 26.43
C GLU A 227 -8.67 41.69 25.99
N LYS A 228 -8.11 41.65 24.77
CA LYS A 228 -8.66 41.66 23.39
C LYS A 228 -7.46 41.61 22.43
N ARG A 229 -7.54 40.84 21.33
CA ARG A 229 -7.52 41.40 19.96
C ARG A 229 -7.68 40.31 18.91
N SER A 230 -8.82 40.35 18.25
CA SER A 230 -9.21 39.52 17.14
C SER A 230 -9.53 40.37 15.91
N LYS A 231 -9.49 39.69 14.75
CA LYS A 231 -10.23 39.86 13.48
C LYS A 231 -9.42 40.24 12.23
N PRO A 232 -9.87 39.90 11.00
CA PRO A 232 -11.12 39.18 10.65
C PRO A 232 -11.00 37.96 9.71
N THR A 233 -11.97 37.08 9.95
CA THR A 233 -12.63 36.01 9.20
C THR A 233 -12.92 36.26 7.72
N LYS A 234 -12.97 35.18 6.92
CA LYS A 234 -14.02 34.98 5.89
C LYS A 234 -14.67 33.61 6.03
N THR A 235 -15.85 33.62 6.65
CA THR A 235 -16.83 32.55 6.66
C THR A 235 -17.43 32.45 5.26
N ARG A 236 -17.45 31.27 4.64
CA ARG A 236 -18.35 30.99 3.51
C ARG A 236 -19.54 30.18 4.00
N SER A 237 -20.68 30.66 3.57
CA SER A 237 -22.04 30.24 3.84
C SER A 237 -22.34 28.81 3.39
N SER A 238 -23.24 28.19 4.15
CA SER A 238 -24.07 27.05 3.78
C SER A 238 -24.62 27.15 2.36
N GLY A 239 -24.13 26.28 1.49
CA GLY A 239 -24.76 25.87 0.25
C GLY A 239 -24.66 24.34 0.19
N SER A 240 -25.72 23.68 -0.24
CA SER A 240 -25.86 22.22 -0.37
C SER A 240 -24.97 21.63 -1.46
N GLY A 241 -23.66 21.89 -1.42
CA GLY A 241 -22.64 21.20 -2.20
C GLY A 241 -22.07 20.06 -1.37
N SER A 242 -21.75 18.93 -2.01
CA SER A 242 -21.08 17.83 -1.34
C SER A 242 -19.69 18.28 -0.85
N ASP A 243 -19.19 17.71 0.26
CA ASP A 243 -17.83 17.96 0.83
C ASP A 243 -16.68 17.75 -0.19
N LEU A 244 -16.99 17.22 -1.38
CA LEU A 244 -16.05 16.85 -2.43
C LEU A 244 -16.18 17.68 -3.72
N ASP A 245 -17.09 18.66 -3.75
CA ASP A 245 -17.33 19.51 -4.93
C ASP A 245 -16.20 20.51 -5.19
N ASP A 246 -15.33 20.78 -4.21
CA ASP A 246 -14.14 21.62 -4.36
C ASP A 246 -12.84 20.80 -4.35
N VAL A 247 -12.94 19.46 -4.35
CA VAL A 247 -11.79 18.57 -4.19
C VAL A 247 -11.22 18.15 -5.55
N CYS A 248 -9.91 18.30 -5.68
CA CYS A 248 -9.10 17.56 -6.64
C CYS A 248 -8.43 16.40 -5.91
N PHE A 249 -8.88 15.18 -6.19
CA PHE A 249 -8.31 13.99 -5.59
C PHE A 249 -7.08 13.54 -6.36
N ILE A 250 -5.98 13.33 -5.65
CA ILE A 250 -4.67 13.01 -6.21
C ILE A 250 -4.39 11.54 -5.98
N VAL A 251 -4.26 10.83 -7.10
CA VAL A 251 -3.87 9.43 -7.14
C VAL A 251 -2.44 9.38 -7.65
N SER A 252 -1.53 8.79 -6.89
CA SER A 252 -0.11 8.80 -7.22
C SER A 252 0.58 7.54 -6.72
N PRO A 253 1.79 7.22 -7.21
CA PRO A 253 2.60 6.15 -6.66
C PRO A 253 2.89 6.43 -5.19
N ILE A 254 2.32 5.62 -4.30
CA ILE A 254 2.55 5.71 -2.86
C ILE A 254 3.59 4.66 -2.50
N GLY A 255 4.72 5.12 -1.97
CA GLY A 255 5.77 4.28 -1.39
C GLY A 255 6.17 4.81 -0.01
N ASP A 256 7.16 4.18 0.61
CA ASP A 256 7.66 4.55 1.94
C ASP A 256 8.14 5.99 2.02
N ALA A 257 8.17 6.57 3.22
CA ALA A 257 8.43 8.00 3.47
C ALA A 257 9.71 8.54 2.77
N ASN A 258 10.72 7.69 2.56
CA ASN A 258 12.00 8.04 1.96
C ASN A 258 12.22 7.46 0.55
N SER A 259 11.25 6.71 0.03
CA SER A 259 11.32 6.11 -1.32
C SER A 259 11.39 7.19 -2.40
N LEU A 260 11.96 6.84 -3.55
CA LEU A 260 11.96 7.70 -4.72
C LEU A 260 10.53 8.02 -5.18
N PHE A 261 9.60 7.05 -5.09
CA PHE A 261 8.18 7.25 -5.34
C PHE A 261 7.57 8.32 -4.43
N ARG A 262 7.90 8.31 -3.13
CA ARG A 262 7.41 9.31 -2.18
C ARG A 262 7.99 10.69 -2.42
N LYS A 263 9.30 10.78 -2.67
CA LYS A 263 9.96 12.05 -2.99
C LYS A 263 9.35 12.68 -4.25
N HIS A 264 9.17 11.87 -5.29
CA HIS A 264 8.46 12.25 -6.50
C HIS A 264 7.03 12.71 -6.19
N ALA A 265 6.22 11.88 -5.52
CA ALA A 265 4.82 12.20 -5.24
C ALA A 265 4.66 13.45 -4.37
N ASN A 266 5.59 13.71 -3.44
CA ASN A 266 5.62 14.93 -2.65
C ASN A 266 6.00 16.13 -3.51
N LEU A 267 7.06 16.04 -4.31
CA LEU A 267 7.49 17.12 -5.20
C LEU A 267 6.41 17.48 -6.22
N VAL A 268 5.83 16.48 -6.89
CA VAL A 268 4.73 16.67 -7.85
C VAL A 268 3.51 17.29 -7.16
N LEU A 269 3.13 16.81 -5.98
CA LEU A 269 2.01 17.39 -5.23
C LEU A 269 2.25 18.85 -4.86
N THR A 270 3.33 19.14 -4.14
CA THR A 270 3.54 20.46 -3.51
C THR A 270 4.10 21.49 -4.47
N SER A 271 4.93 21.07 -5.42
CA SER A 271 5.65 21.98 -6.32
C SER A 271 4.97 22.14 -7.68
N LEU A 272 4.07 21.25 -8.08
CA LEU A 272 3.38 21.32 -9.38
C LEU A 272 1.87 21.40 -9.23
N ILE A 273 1.24 20.41 -8.58
CA ILE A 273 -0.22 20.27 -8.54
C ILE A 273 -0.86 21.36 -7.66
N GLU A 274 -0.43 21.53 -6.41
CA GLU A 274 -1.00 22.51 -5.49
C GLU A 274 -0.96 23.94 -6.06
N PRO A 275 0.18 24.43 -6.62
CA PRO A 275 0.22 25.72 -7.31
C PRO A 275 -0.70 25.78 -8.54
N ALA A 276 -0.75 24.72 -9.35
CA ALA A 276 -1.57 24.70 -10.57
C ALA A 276 -3.08 24.73 -10.28
N LEU A 277 -3.51 24.20 -9.13
CA LEU A 277 -4.91 24.17 -8.70
C LEU A 277 -5.38 25.46 -8.01
N ALA A 278 -4.45 26.29 -7.52
CA ALA A 278 -4.78 27.52 -6.79
C ALA A 278 -5.73 28.44 -7.58
N ASP A 279 -5.46 28.62 -8.87
CA ASP A 279 -6.26 29.46 -9.78
C ASP A 279 -7.60 28.82 -10.18
N LEU A 280 -7.80 27.54 -9.89
CA LEU A 280 -9.04 26.81 -10.17
C LEU A 280 -9.97 26.72 -8.95
N GLY A 281 -9.52 27.22 -7.78
CA GLY A 281 -10.28 27.15 -6.54
C GLY A 281 -10.51 25.72 -6.05
N LEU A 282 -9.63 24.78 -6.43
CA LEU A 282 -9.68 23.39 -6.02
C LEU A 282 -8.68 23.11 -4.91
N ARG A 283 -9.06 22.28 -3.95
CA ARG A 283 -8.15 21.77 -2.91
C ARG A 283 -7.62 20.40 -3.30
N ALA A 284 -6.29 20.25 -3.29
CA ALA A 284 -5.65 18.96 -3.49
C ALA A 284 -5.84 18.06 -2.26
N VAL A 285 -6.34 16.84 -2.46
CA VAL A 285 -6.42 15.80 -1.42
C VAL A 285 -5.75 14.55 -1.97
N ARG A 286 -4.66 14.10 -1.35
CA ARG A 286 -3.97 12.85 -1.75
C ARG A 286 -4.45 11.69 -0.88
N ALA A 287 -4.53 10.50 -1.47
CA ALA A 287 -5.11 9.31 -0.84
C ALA A 287 -4.52 8.97 0.56
N ASP A 288 -3.20 9.14 0.75
CA ASP A 288 -2.50 8.89 2.01
C ASP A 288 -2.76 9.95 3.09
N LYS A 289 -3.33 11.10 2.75
CA LYS A 289 -3.66 12.18 3.69
C LYS A 289 -5.11 12.15 4.17
N ILE A 290 -5.91 11.14 3.80
CA ILE A 290 -7.28 11.00 4.26
C ILE A 290 -7.26 10.38 5.67
N SER A 291 -7.46 11.21 6.70
CA SER A 291 -7.39 10.82 8.12
C SER A 291 -8.75 10.51 8.78
N LYS A 292 -9.81 10.29 7.99
CA LYS A 292 -11.16 10.04 8.54
C LYS A 292 -11.26 8.59 9.06
N PRO A 293 -11.96 8.30 10.18
CA PRO A 293 -12.23 6.93 10.61
C PRO A 293 -13.02 6.12 9.56
N GLY A 294 -12.64 4.86 9.31
CA GLY A 294 -13.30 3.96 8.34
C GLY A 294 -12.32 3.08 7.54
N LEU A 295 -12.83 2.20 6.68
CA LEU A 295 -11.98 1.45 5.75
C LEU A 295 -11.35 2.44 4.75
N ILE A 296 -10.02 2.56 4.77
CA ILE A 296 -9.23 3.43 3.89
C ILE A 296 -9.64 3.24 2.42
N THR A 297 -9.86 1.99 2.00
CA THR A 297 -10.31 1.65 0.64
C THR A 297 -11.67 2.25 0.29
N GLY A 298 -12.62 2.30 1.23
CA GLY A 298 -13.94 2.88 1.00
C GLY A 298 -13.89 4.38 0.78
N GLN A 299 -13.05 5.08 1.56
CA GLN A 299 -12.88 6.53 1.44
C GLN A 299 -12.16 6.92 0.14
N VAL A 300 -11.13 6.17 -0.25
CA VAL A 300 -10.43 6.37 -1.53
C VAL A 300 -11.40 6.19 -2.70
N ILE A 301 -12.20 5.11 -2.70
CA ILE A 301 -13.21 4.88 -3.74
C ILE A 301 -14.25 6.02 -3.76
N GLU A 302 -14.70 6.50 -2.60
CA GLU A 302 -15.62 7.63 -2.53
C GLU A 302 -15.04 8.89 -3.16
N HIS A 303 -13.79 9.23 -2.87
CA HIS A 303 -13.13 10.38 -3.46
C HIS A 303 -12.94 10.20 -4.97
N ILE A 304 -12.53 9.01 -5.42
CA ILE A 304 -12.43 8.68 -6.86
C ILE A 304 -13.78 8.86 -7.55
N ALA A 305 -14.88 8.40 -6.95
CA ALA A 305 -16.19 8.45 -7.55
C ALA A 305 -16.81 9.86 -7.52
N LYS A 306 -16.61 10.62 -6.44
CA LYS A 306 -17.37 11.85 -6.16
C LYS A 306 -16.57 13.14 -6.30
N ALA A 307 -15.25 13.13 -6.14
CA ALA A 307 -14.44 14.36 -6.22
C ALA A 307 -14.66 15.07 -7.56
N ARG A 308 -14.66 16.40 -7.52
CA ARG A 308 -14.85 17.25 -8.71
C ARG A 308 -13.84 16.95 -9.81
N LEU A 309 -12.58 16.69 -9.44
CA LEU A 309 -11.51 16.33 -10.36
C LEU A 309 -10.63 15.24 -9.77
N VAL A 310 -10.06 14.39 -10.61
CA VAL A 310 -8.96 13.50 -10.24
C VAL A 310 -7.72 13.85 -11.07
N ILE A 311 -6.55 13.89 -10.44
CA ILE A 311 -5.26 13.86 -11.14
C ILE A 311 -4.62 12.51 -10.83
N ALA A 312 -4.30 11.75 -11.88
CA ALA A 312 -3.65 10.44 -11.78
C ALA A 312 -2.21 10.54 -12.28
N ASP A 313 -1.26 10.26 -11.38
CA ASP A 313 0.18 10.21 -11.66
C ASP A 313 0.61 8.80 -12.04
N LEU A 314 0.78 8.58 -13.34
CA LEU A 314 1.08 7.28 -13.95
C LEU A 314 2.59 6.96 -13.95
N SER A 315 3.40 7.80 -13.30
CA SER A 315 4.84 7.59 -13.18
C SER A 315 5.16 6.25 -12.51
N PHE A 316 6.30 5.66 -12.87
CA PHE A 316 6.78 4.36 -12.39
C PHE A 316 5.89 3.16 -12.70
N ALA A 317 4.88 3.35 -13.55
CA ALA A 317 3.92 2.31 -13.91
C ALA A 317 3.28 1.61 -12.69
N ASN A 318 2.92 2.37 -11.65
CA ASN A 318 2.32 1.81 -10.44
C ASN A 318 0.92 1.18 -10.73
N PRO A 319 0.73 -0.13 -10.53
CA PRO A 319 -0.52 -0.83 -10.85
C PRO A 319 -1.77 -0.29 -10.13
N ASN A 320 -1.61 0.22 -8.91
CA ASN A 320 -2.72 0.74 -8.12
C ASN A 320 -3.30 2.01 -8.76
N VAL A 321 -2.43 2.89 -9.26
CA VAL A 321 -2.88 4.12 -9.92
C VAL A 321 -3.70 3.82 -11.18
N TYR A 322 -3.29 2.81 -11.98
CA TYR A 322 -4.07 2.37 -13.14
C TYR A 322 -5.43 1.80 -12.75
N TYR A 323 -5.51 1.05 -11.65
CA TYR A 323 -6.77 0.54 -11.12
C TYR A 323 -7.71 1.69 -10.71
N GLU A 324 -7.20 2.68 -9.99
CA GLU A 324 -7.95 3.84 -9.53
C GLU A 324 -8.37 4.75 -10.70
N LEU A 325 -7.52 4.89 -11.72
CA LEU A 325 -7.85 5.57 -12.97
C LEU A 325 -9.01 4.86 -13.70
N ALA A 326 -9.00 3.53 -13.76
CA ALA A 326 -10.09 2.76 -14.36
C ALA A 326 -11.43 2.97 -13.62
N LEU A 327 -11.41 3.03 -12.28
CA LEU A 327 -12.59 3.38 -11.48
C LEU A 327 -13.09 4.80 -11.78
N ARG A 328 -12.19 5.77 -11.92
CA ARG A 328 -12.55 7.14 -12.31
C ARG A 328 -13.16 7.21 -13.71
N HIS A 329 -12.62 6.44 -14.64
CA HIS A 329 -13.17 6.31 -15.99
C HIS A 329 -14.60 5.74 -15.96
N ALA A 330 -14.83 4.68 -15.17
CA ALA A 330 -16.17 4.14 -14.95
C ALA A 330 -17.12 5.15 -14.29
N ALA A 331 -16.62 6.04 -13.43
CA ALA A 331 -17.44 7.09 -12.80
C ALA A 331 -17.86 8.22 -13.77
N ARG A 332 -17.29 8.29 -14.99
CA ARG A 332 -17.56 9.36 -16.00
C ARG A 332 -17.35 10.78 -15.47
N LYS A 333 -16.34 10.95 -14.62
CA LYS A 333 -16.05 12.23 -13.99
C LYS A 333 -14.66 12.75 -14.43
N PRO A 334 -14.45 14.07 -14.43
CA PRO A 334 -13.21 14.68 -14.94
C PRO A 334 -11.94 14.06 -14.38
N VAL A 335 -10.96 13.78 -15.23
CA VAL A 335 -9.65 13.24 -14.86
C VAL A 335 -8.55 13.82 -15.74
N VAL A 336 -7.38 14.07 -15.14
CA VAL A 336 -6.15 14.47 -15.83
C VAL A 336 -5.07 13.45 -15.52
N GLN A 337 -4.36 13.00 -16.55
CA GLN A 337 -3.22 12.10 -16.40
C GLN A 337 -1.92 12.90 -16.42
N ILE A 338 -0.99 12.55 -15.55
CA ILE A 338 0.38 13.06 -15.55
C ILE A 338 1.37 11.88 -15.56
N ILE A 339 2.54 12.07 -16.17
CA ILE A 339 3.59 11.04 -16.23
C ILE A 339 4.97 11.68 -16.35
N ARG A 340 6.02 11.02 -15.86
CA ARG A 340 7.41 11.37 -16.18
C ARG A 340 7.72 11.15 -17.67
N SER A 341 8.55 12.01 -18.25
CA SER A 341 9.07 11.87 -19.62
C SER A 341 9.80 10.54 -19.87
N GLU A 342 10.40 9.98 -18.82
CA GLU A 342 11.16 8.73 -18.86
C GLU A 342 10.28 7.46 -18.83
N ASP A 343 9.02 7.59 -18.44
CA ASP A 343 8.11 6.46 -18.29
C ASP A 343 7.20 6.32 -19.53
N ALA A 344 6.92 5.07 -19.91
CA ALA A 344 6.07 4.77 -21.06
C ALA A 344 4.64 4.43 -20.63
N LEU A 345 3.65 5.00 -21.33
CA LEU A 345 2.25 4.67 -21.12
C LEU A 345 1.89 3.33 -21.77
N PRO A 346 1.15 2.45 -21.06
CA PRO A 346 0.49 1.31 -21.68
C PRO A 346 -0.46 1.77 -22.80
N PHE A 347 -0.62 0.95 -23.85
CA PHE A 347 -1.46 1.28 -25.01
C PHE A 347 -2.88 1.74 -24.63
N ASP A 348 -3.47 1.10 -23.61
CA ASP A 348 -4.86 1.36 -23.20
C ASP A 348 -5.08 2.77 -22.64
N VAL A 349 -4.05 3.38 -22.05
CA VAL A 349 -4.10 4.76 -21.54
C VAL A 349 -3.27 5.74 -22.36
N GLY A 350 -2.43 5.26 -23.29
CA GLY A 350 -1.57 6.10 -24.13
C GLY A 350 -2.33 6.98 -25.12
N GLN A 351 -3.63 6.72 -25.34
CA GLN A 351 -4.47 7.52 -26.24
C GLN A 351 -5.06 8.76 -25.58
N TYR A 352 -4.92 8.92 -24.25
CA TYR A 352 -5.38 10.10 -23.54
C TYR A 352 -4.36 11.22 -23.56
N ARG A 353 -4.87 12.45 -23.52
CA ARG A 353 -4.02 13.63 -23.31
C ARG A 353 -3.40 13.55 -21.91
N THR A 354 -2.08 13.40 -21.88
CA THR A 354 -1.31 13.24 -20.65
C THR A 354 -0.31 14.40 -20.53
N VAL A 355 -0.22 14.99 -19.34
CA VAL A 355 0.83 15.97 -19.04
C VAL A 355 2.14 15.22 -18.81
N THR A 356 3.12 15.47 -19.66
CA THR A 356 4.46 14.91 -19.49
C THR A 356 5.31 15.86 -18.64
N LEU A 357 5.93 15.32 -17.60
CA LEU A 357 6.80 16.03 -16.67
C LEU A 357 8.25 15.63 -16.92
N ASP A 358 9.07 16.59 -17.31
CA ASP A 358 10.50 16.33 -17.49
C ASP A 358 11.24 16.56 -16.18
N MET A 359 11.62 15.45 -15.55
CA MET A 359 12.21 15.44 -14.21
C MET A 359 13.52 14.65 -14.16
N THR A 360 14.20 14.52 -15.31
CA THR A 360 15.46 13.76 -15.42
C THR A 360 16.55 14.32 -14.51
N ASP A 361 16.62 15.65 -14.37
CA ASP A 361 17.51 16.32 -13.43
C ASP A 361 16.99 17.72 -13.03
N ILE A 362 17.61 18.31 -12.02
CA ILE A 362 17.19 19.62 -11.47
C ILE A 362 17.39 20.79 -12.45
N TYR A 363 18.40 20.74 -13.33
CA TYR A 363 18.67 21.78 -14.32
C TYR A 363 17.66 21.73 -15.47
N THR A 364 17.03 20.58 -15.68
CA THR A 364 15.92 20.40 -16.61
C THR A 364 14.57 20.76 -15.96
N LEU A 365 14.31 20.27 -14.75
CA LEU A 365 13.05 20.48 -14.04
C LEU A 365 12.82 21.93 -13.63
N VAL A 366 13.79 22.56 -12.94
CA VAL A 366 13.60 23.87 -12.31
C VAL A 366 13.19 24.95 -13.33
N PRO A 367 13.82 25.07 -14.51
CA PRO A 367 13.39 26.02 -15.54
C PRO A 367 11.99 25.73 -16.11
N GLN A 368 11.54 24.47 -16.08
CA GLN A 368 10.25 24.05 -16.64
C GLN A 368 9.10 24.05 -15.63
N LEU A 369 9.35 24.30 -14.34
CA LEU A 369 8.32 24.26 -13.28
C LEU A 369 7.07 25.07 -13.62
N GLU A 370 7.22 26.31 -14.08
CA GLU A 370 6.08 27.16 -14.44
C GLU A 370 5.33 26.65 -15.68
N LEU A 371 6.05 26.09 -16.66
CA LEU A 371 5.44 25.51 -17.85
C LEU A 371 4.62 24.26 -17.47
N HIS A 372 5.16 23.40 -16.61
CA HIS A 372 4.44 22.24 -16.10
C HIS A 372 3.20 22.64 -15.30
N ARG A 373 3.31 23.65 -14.42
CA ARG A 373 2.16 24.20 -13.68
C ARG A 373 1.08 24.72 -14.62
N GLN A 374 1.44 25.54 -15.61
CA GLN A 374 0.52 26.07 -16.61
C GLN A 374 -0.15 24.97 -17.42
N GLU A 375 0.60 23.93 -17.80
CA GLU A 375 0.06 22.78 -18.52
C GLU A 375 -0.96 22.00 -17.68
N ILE A 376 -0.64 21.73 -16.41
CA ILE A 376 -1.58 21.09 -15.47
C ILE A 376 -2.84 21.95 -15.33
N THR A 377 -2.71 23.25 -15.06
CA THR A 377 -3.86 24.17 -14.95
C THR A 377 -4.73 24.16 -16.21
N ARG A 378 -4.10 24.16 -17.41
CA ARG A 378 -4.79 24.11 -18.69
C ARG A 378 -5.60 22.83 -18.84
N GLN A 379 -4.99 21.66 -18.57
CA GLN A 379 -5.68 20.37 -18.66
C GLN A 379 -6.81 20.26 -17.64
N CYS A 380 -6.56 20.68 -16.39
CA CYS A 380 -7.59 20.67 -15.35
C CYS A 380 -8.78 21.55 -15.74
N ARG A 381 -8.54 22.74 -16.29
CA ARG A 381 -9.61 23.62 -16.79
C ARG A 381 -10.37 23.01 -17.96
N ALA A 382 -9.67 22.38 -18.90
CA ALA A 382 -10.32 21.69 -20.03
C ALA A 382 -11.21 20.54 -19.53
N ALA A 383 -10.68 19.65 -18.69
CA ALA A 383 -11.41 18.51 -18.14
C ALA A 383 -12.66 18.93 -17.33
N LEU A 384 -12.60 20.08 -16.63
CA LEU A 384 -13.74 20.63 -15.89
C LEU A 384 -14.79 21.30 -16.78
N ASN A 385 -14.36 21.92 -17.87
CA ASN A 385 -15.25 22.67 -18.77
C ASN A 385 -15.92 21.78 -19.82
N GLU A 386 -15.36 20.61 -20.11
CA GLU A 386 -15.82 19.79 -21.22
C GLU A 386 -17.28 19.36 -21.11
N GLY A 387 -17.92 19.33 -19.92
CA GLY A 387 -19.37 19.10 -19.74
C GLY A 387 -19.91 17.75 -20.24
N VAL A 388 -19.11 17.06 -21.05
CA VAL A 388 -19.26 15.74 -21.63
C VAL A 388 -18.38 14.80 -20.79
N PRO A 389 -18.83 13.58 -20.49
CA PRO A 389 -17.98 12.56 -19.89
C PRO A 389 -16.66 12.49 -20.66
N SER A 390 -15.53 12.61 -19.96
CA SER A 390 -14.20 12.40 -20.55
C SER A 390 -14.25 11.16 -21.45
N LEU A 391 -13.85 11.29 -22.72
CA LEU A 391 -13.92 10.21 -23.72
C LEU A 391 -13.03 9.04 -23.29
N THR A 392 -13.59 8.12 -22.51
CA THR A 392 -12.93 6.91 -22.01
C THR A 392 -12.98 5.77 -23.02
N GLN A 393 -12.15 4.73 -22.83
CA GLN A 393 -12.21 3.50 -23.61
C GLN A 393 -13.58 2.84 -23.44
N LEU A 394 -14.18 2.95 -22.26
CA LEU A 394 -15.55 2.51 -22.03
C LEU A 394 -16.53 3.28 -22.93
N SER A 395 -16.46 4.61 -23.00
CA SER A 395 -17.34 5.37 -23.89
C SER A 395 -17.04 5.19 -25.39
N LEU A 396 -15.82 4.83 -25.76
CA LEU A 396 -15.41 4.64 -27.16
C LEU A 396 -15.72 3.23 -27.68
N PHE A 397 -15.36 2.20 -26.91
CA PHE A 397 -15.46 0.79 -27.30
C PHE A 397 -16.72 0.10 -26.77
N TYR A 398 -17.34 0.63 -25.71
CA TYR A 398 -18.60 0.11 -25.19
C TYR A 398 -19.55 1.21 -24.66
N PRO A 399 -20.12 2.04 -25.55
CA PRO A 399 -20.96 3.17 -25.15
C PRO A 399 -22.12 2.82 -24.21
N GLU A 400 -22.70 1.62 -24.35
CA GLU A 400 -23.81 1.10 -23.53
C GLU A 400 -23.36 0.52 -22.18
N PHE A 401 -22.07 0.60 -21.82
CA PHE A 401 -21.53 0.06 -20.57
C PHE A 401 -22.35 0.48 -19.35
N TRP A 402 -22.73 1.76 -19.29
CA TRP A 402 -23.48 2.30 -18.15
C TRP A 402 -24.96 1.90 -18.12
N ASP A 403 -25.54 1.50 -19.26
CA ASP A 403 -26.92 1.02 -19.28
C ASP A 403 -27.01 -0.39 -18.66
N HIS A 404 -25.91 -1.14 -18.73
CA HIS A 404 -25.80 -2.50 -18.17
C HIS A 404 -25.34 -2.51 -16.71
N VAL A 405 -24.57 -1.50 -16.29
CA VAL A 405 -24.06 -1.36 -14.92
C VAL A 405 -24.96 -0.45 -14.06
N GLY A 406 -25.79 0.39 -14.69
CA GLY A 406 -26.75 1.27 -14.03
C GLY A 406 -28.04 0.57 -13.62
N LYS A 407 -28.02 -0.09 -12.45
CA LYS A 407 -29.17 -0.29 -11.56
C LYS A 407 -28.74 -0.10 -10.11
#